data_AF-A0AAI8X102-F1
#
_entry.id   AF-A0AAI8X102-F1
#
_cell.length_a   1.000
_cell.length_b   1.000
_cell.length_c   1.000
_cell.angle_alpha   90.00
_cell.angle_beta   90.00
_cell.angle_gamma   90.00
#
_symmetry.space_group_name_H-M   'P 1'
#
loop_
_entity.id
_entity.type
_entity.pdbx_description
1 polymer ?
#
loop_
_entity_poly.entity_id
_entity_poly.type
_entity_poly.pdbx_seq_one_letter_code
_entity_poly.pdbx_strand_id
1 'polypeptide(L)'
;MTGGTQFEGQAYVLSPVGLADSAPAGSYAFRNRFDITSNSRFNVSDGTYILSDAQEYVCLTSTLGSKTIKNCTSLALWGSAYADFDTALIAGRKWRQIATWIFAQLAIACDFGDDDEENLNPLDNVPLHIRYSVGISDDDRAYRDRVGLLVFPVHPREPRFVYFAYEAVGLSGLGDLPNLITKAQHQHSTPWPEQLRLAWDLVHAGLGDPNPEAKYILTVTAVEALIPYREEHAHLSGLLDALKPIADGLAQFDEDTKEEVKKLLQNNKMNSVRRYGLQLADRLPGTYDGLAPKKYFDKAYGTRSDLAHGNLRNKANLTKSALIHQYDELRRFVIDILDSWAANPNFASPPKAAGK
;
A
#
# COMPACT_ATOMS: atom_id res chain seq x y z
N MET A 1 14.76 25.65 -7.13
CA MET A 1 14.55 24.48 -6.26
C MET A 1 15.70 23.52 -6.51
N THR A 2 16.59 23.32 -5.55
CA THR A 2 17.68 22.34 -5.64
C THR A 2 17.53 21.42 -4.45
N GLY A 3 16.70 20.38 -4.60
CA GLY A 3 16.77 19.21 -3.73
C GLY A 3 18.05 18.47 -4.09
N GLY A 4 18.90 18.22 -3.09
CA GLY A 4 20.05 17.36 -3.24
C GLY A 4 19.67 15.93 -2.87
N THR A 5 20.17 14.95 -3.62
CA THR A 5 20.16 13.55 -3.18
C THR A 5 21.48 13.30 -2.47
N GLN A 6 21.43 13.01 -1.17
CA GLN A 6 22.60 12.55 -0.43
C GLN A 6 22.66 11.03 -0.53
N PHE A 7 23.83 10.49 -0.88
CA PHE A 7 24.03 9.05 -1.04
C PHE A 7 25.03 8.56 0.00
N GLU A 8 24.54 7.80 0.99
CA GLU A 8 25.37 6.90 1.78
C GLU A 8 24.92 5.47 1.44
N GLY A 9 25.82 4.70 0.83
CA GLY A 9 25.52 3.36 0.35
C GLY A 9 26.38 2.32 1.05
N GLN A 10 25.75 1.29 1.59
CA GLN A 10 26.41 0.06 2.02
C GLN A 10 25.81 -1.14 1.26
N ALA A 11 26.67 -2.07 0.86
CA ALA A 11 26.28 -3.27 0.15
C ALA A 11 26.50 -4.50 1.04
N TYR A 12 25.55 -5.44 1.01
CA TYR A 12 25.56 -6.65 1.83
C TYR A 12 25.29 -7.88 0.96
N VAL A 13 25.96 -9.00 1.27
CA VAL A 13 25.74 -10.30 0.61
C VAL A 13 24.80 -11.16 1.43
N LEU A 14 23.73 -11.63 0.82
CA LEU A 14 22.62 -12.31 1.48
C LEU A 14 22.41 -13.68 0.84
N SER A 15 22.95 -14.70 1.50
CA SER A 15 22.77 -16.10 1.10
C SER A 15 22.58 -16.95 2.36
N PRO A 16 21.56 -17.81 2.44
CA PRO A 16 21.52 -18.85 3.45
C PRO A 16 22.70 -19.77 3.24
N VAL A 17 23.47 -19.98 4.31
CA VAL A 17 24.61 -20.89 4.30
C VAL A 17 24.09 -22.32 4.04
N GLY A 18 24.64 -23.01 3.03
CA GLY A 18 24.36 -24.43 2.77
C GLY A 18 23.10 -24.73 1.95
N LEU A 19 22.53 -23.72 1.27
CA LEU A 19 21.36 -23.93 0.40
C LEU A 19 21.70 -24.79 -0.82
N ALA A 20 22.88 -24.62 -1.42
CA ALA A 20 23.28 -25.46 -2.55
C ALA A 20 23.82 -26.83 -2.12
N ASP A 21 24.42 -26.93 -0.94
CA ASP A 21 25.02 -28.17 -0.42
C ASP A 21 23.98 -29.28 -0.22
N SER A 22 22.72 -28.93 0.00
CA SER A 22 21.62 -29.87 0.28
C SER A 22 20.63 -30.06 -0.88
N ALA A 23 20.70 -29.24 -1.93
CA ALA A 23 19.71 -29.22 -3.01
C ALA A 23 20.14 -30.09 -4.22
N PRO A 24 19.22 -30.84 -4.86
CA PRO A 24 19.54 -31.63 -6.06
C PRO A 24 20.10 -30.77 -7.20
N ALA A 25 21.01 -31.33 -8.00
CA ALA A 25 21.52 -30.68 -9.21
C ALA A 25 20.36 -30.32 -10.17
N GLY A 26 20.37 -29.11 -10.72
CA GLY A 26 19.30 -28.62 -11.59
C GLY A 26 18.04 -28.14 -10.87
N SER A 27 18.00 -28.19 -9.54
CA SER A 27 16.87 -27.67 -8.77
C SER A 27 16.79 -26.14 -8.76
N TYR A 28 15.58 -25.65 -8.47
CA TYR A 28 15.25 -24.26 -8.29
C TYR A 28 14.96 -23.95 -6.82
N ALA A 29 15.13 -22.68 -6.49
CA ALA A 29 14.76 -22.10 -5.21
C ALA A 29 13.95 -20.84 -5.44
N PHE A 30 13.18 -20.47 -4.41
CA PHE A 30 12.58 -19.15 -4.32
C PHE A 30 13.17 -18.38 -3.15
N ARG A 31 13.10 -17.06 -3.27
CA ARG A 31 13.42 -16.12 -2.21
C ARG A 31 12.42 -14.99 -2.23
N ASN A 32 11.71 -14.76 -1.13
CA ASN A 32 10.90 -13.56 -0.96
C ASN A 32 11.51 -12.68 0.12
N ARG A 33 12.19 -11.59 -0.26
CA ARG A 33 12.60 -10.57 0.71
C ARG A 33 11.43 -9.67 1.05
N PHE A 34 11.29 -9.34 2.32
CA PHE A 34 10.23 -8.49 2.85
C PHE A 34 10.77 -7.61 3.98
N ASP A 35 10.08 -6.50 4.23
CA ASP A 35 10.44 -5.55 5.29
C ASP A 35 9.32 -5.46 6.33
N ILE A 36 9.66 -5.55 7.62
CA ILE A 36 8.75 -5.35 8.75
C ILE A 36 8.52 -3.86 8.91
N THR A 37 7.25 -3.45 8.84
CA THR A 37 6.82 -2.05 8.94
C THR A 37 6.19 -1.70 10.29
N SER A 38 5.80 -2.69 11.10
CA SER A 38 5.32 -2.46 12.47
C SER A 38 6.47 -2.32 13.48
N ASN A 39 6.15 -2.06 14.74
CA ASN A 39 7.12 -2.09 15.85
C ASN A 39 7.29 -3.49 16.47
N SER A 40 6.38 -4.42 16.18
CA SER A 40 6.46 -5.81 16.62
C SER A 40 7.59 -6.55 15.91
N ARG A 41 8.27 -7.47 16.60
CA ARG A 41 9.38 -8.26 16.05
C ARG A 41 9.20 -9.73 16.39
N PHE A 42 9.74 -10.60 15.54
CA PHE A 42 9.90 -12.01 15.87
C PHE A 42 10.89 -12.16 17.04
N ASN A 43 10.57 -12.94 18.06
CA ASN A 43 11.48 -13.21 19.16
C ASN A 43 12.42 -14.39 18.85
N VAL A 44 13.21 -14.28 17.78
CA VAL A 44 14.17 -15.31 17.35
C VAL A 44 15.58 -14.75 17.44
N SER A 45 16.42 -15.39 18.25
CA SER A 45 17.80 -14.96 18.48
C SER A 45 18.80 -15.54 17.47
N ASP A 46 18.35 -16.43 16.59
CA ASP A 46 19.16 -16.97 15.50
C ASP A 46 19.02 -16.12 14.23
N GLY A 47 19.99 -16.23 13.32
CA GLY A 47 19.93 -15.61 11.98
C GLY A 47 19.07 -16.41 10.99
N THR A 48 18.65 -17.63 11.35
CA THR A 48 17.82 -18.51 10.53
C THR A 48 16.83 -19.26 11.42
N TYR A 49 15.58 -19.37 10.96
CA TYR A 49 14.52 -20.12 11.62
C TYR A 49 13.83 -21.03 10.61
N ILE A 50 13.84 -22.33 10.85
CA ILE A 50 13.21 -23.32 9.97
C ILE A 50 11.70 -23.30 10.21
N LEU A 51 10.94 -23.02 9.16
CA LEU A 51 9.47 -23.02 9.17
C LEU A 51 8.90 -24.39 8.79
N SER A 52 9.60 -25.11 7.91
CA SER A 52 9.27 -26.46 7.49
C SER A 52 10.53 -27.16 6.99
N ASP A 53 10.69 -28.43 7.34
CA ASP A 53 11.78 -29.32 6.91
C ASP A 53 11.29 -30.71 6.46
N ALA A 54 10.02 -31.05 6.69
CA ALA A 54 9.51 -32.41 6.48
C ALA A 54 9.11 -32.73 5.03
N GLN A 55 8.46 -31.79 4.34
CA GLN A 55 8.00 -31.96 2.95
C GLN A 55 8.67 -30.98 1.98
N GLU A 56 8.84 -29.74 2.44
CA GLU A 56 9.50 -28.65 1.74
C GLU A 56 10.44 -27.99 2.74
N TYR A 57 11.70 -27.78 2.36
CA TYR A 57 12.62 -27.00 3.19
C TYR A 57 12.33 -25.52 3.00
N VAL A 58 11.79 -24.88 4.04
CA VAL A 58 11.50 -23.45 4.05
C VAL A 58 11.99 -22.83 5.34
N CYS A 59 12.72 -21.72 5.22
CA CYS A 59 13.25 -21.01 6.35
C CYS A 59 13.09 -19.50 6.23
N LEU A 60 13.03 -18.85 7.39
CA LEU A 60 13.11 -17.40 7.55
C LEU A 60 14.54 -17.04 7.90
N THR A 61 15.10 -16.02 7.25
CA THR A 61 16.50 -15.60 7.46
C THR A 61 16.62 -14.10 7.66
N SER A 62 17.61 -13.68 8.45
CA SER A 62 18.04 -12.29 8.53
C SER A 62 18.73 -11.86 7.22
N THR A 63 18.32 -10.74 6.63
CA THR A 63 18.97 -10.17 5.43
C THR A 63 20.11 -9.22 5.78
N LEU A 64 20.71 -9.34 6.96
CA LEU A 64 21.93 -8.64 7.34
C LEU A 64 22.76 -9.66 8.10
N GLY A 65 23.78 -10.25 7.45
CA GLY A 65 24.43 -11.50 7.85
C GLY A 65 25.05 -11.57 9.26
N SER A 66 25.10 -10.47 10.01
CA SER A 66 25.55 -10.41 11.41
C SER A 66 24.44 -10.16 12.43
N LYS A 67 23.20 -9.99 11.99
CA LYS A 67 22.05 -9.68 12.85
C LYS A 67 21.16 -10.90 13.04
N THR A 68 20.59 -11.00 14.23
CA THR A 68 19.56 -11.99 14.57
C THR A 68 18.22 -11.58 13.94
N ILE A 69 17.32 -12.54 13.72
CA ILE A 69 15.99 -12.25 13.16
C ILE A 69 15.25 -11.19 14.00
N LYS A 70 15.33 -11.25 15.34
CA LYS A 70 14.69 -10.25 16.22
C LYS A 70 15.20 -8.81 16.05
N ASN A 71 16.44 -8.64 15.57
CA ASN A 71 17.10 -7.34 15.40
C ASN A 71 17.08 -6.84 13.95
N CYS A 72 16.34 -7.52 13.07
CA CYS A 72 16.22 -7.18 11.66
C CYS A 72 14.83 -6.65 11.34
N THR A 73 14.78 -5.57 10.57
CA THR A 73 13.56 -5.10 9.90
C THR A 73 13.41 -5.73 8.53
N SER A 74 14.52 -6.01 7.84
CA SER A 74 14.50 -6.73 6.58
C SER A 74 14.79 -8.21 6.80
N LEU A 75 13.97 -9.08 6.21
CA LEU A 75 14.06 -10.53 6.32
C LEU A 75 13.82 -11.18 4.95
N ALA A 76 14.19 -12.45 4.81
CA ALA A 76 13.90 -13.21 3.61
C ALA A 76 13.35 -14.59 3.94
N LEU A 77 12.27 -14.93 3.24
CA LEU A 77 11.70 -16.27 3.20
C LEU A 77 12.34 -17.04 2.06
N TRP A 78 12.91 -18.20 2.36
CA TRP A 78 13.60 -19.05 1.41
C TRP A 78 12.95 -20.41 1.34
N GLY A 79 12.90 -20.96 0.13
CA GLY A 79 12.64 -22.38 -0.08
C GLY A 79 13.50 -22.91 -1.22
N SER A 80 13.88 -24.18 -1.15
CA SER A 80 14.77 -24.82 -2.13
C SER A 80 14.33 -26.24 -2.46
N ALA A 81 15.09 -26.88 -3.35
CA ALA A 81 14.91 -28.26 -3.82
C ALA A 81 13.65 -28.49 -4.67
N TYR A 82 13.21 -27.47 -5.41
CA TYR A 82 12.13 -27.61 -6.38
C TYR A 82 12.65 -28.11 -7.73
N ALA A 83 11.86 -28.93 -8.43
CA ALA A 83 12.30 -29.55 -9.68
C ALA A 83 12.51 -28.55 -10.82
N ASP A 84 11.68 -27.50 -10.85
CA ASP A 84 11.67 -26.50 -11.92
C ASP A 84 11.23 -25.11 -11.40
N PHE A 85 11.31 -24.13 -12.29
CA PHE A 85 10.94 -22.73 -12.03
C PHE A 85 9.48 -22.60 -11.59
N ASP A 86 8.55 -23.26 -12.28
CA ASP A 86 7.11 -23.12 -12.02
C ASP A 86 6.74 -23.70 -10.66
N THR A 87 7.32 -24.85 -10.29
CA THR A 87 7.14 -25.47 -8.97
C THR A 87 7.69 -24.56 -7.87
N ALA A 88 8.87 -23.97 -8.06
CA ALA A 88 9.45 -23.03 -7.11
C ALA A 88 8.60 -21.74 -6.99
N LEU A 89 8.05 -21.25 -8.10
CA LEU A 89 7.17 -20.08 -8.13
C LEU A 89 5.86 -20.33 -7.37
N ILE A 90 5.20 -21.47 -7.63
CA ILE A 90 3.97 -21.87 -6.94
C ILE A 90 4.25 -22.01 -5.44
N ALA A 91 5.35 -22.68 -5.07
CA ALA A 91 5.76 -22.81 -3.67
C ALA A 91 6.05 -21.46 -3.02
N GLY A 92 6.76 -20.56 -3.71
CA GLY A 92 7.06 -19.21 -3.22
C GLY A 92 5.80 -18.39 -2.97
N ARG A 93 4.83 -18.41 -3.90
CA ARG A 93 3.53 -17.72 -3.73
C ARG A 93 2.70 -18.33 -2.59
N LYS A 94 2.67 -19.66 -2.48
CA LYS A 94 2.02 -20.39 -1.37
C LYS A 94 2.60 -19.96 -0.02
N TRP A 95 3.93 -20.01 0.12
CA TRP A 95 4.61 -19.66 1.38
C TRP A 95 4.51 -18.18 1.72
N ARG A 96 4.48 -17.30 0.72
CA ARG A 96 4.16 -15.88 0.91
C ARG A 96 2.75 -15.67 1.47
N GLN A 97 1.74 -16.39 0.97
CA GLN A 97 0.38 -16.34 1.53
C GLN A 97 0.33 -16.84 2.98
N ILE A 98 0.97 -17.98 3.26
CA ILE A 98 1.08 -18.54 4.62
C ILE A 98 1.74 -17.54 5.56
N ALA A 99 2.88 -16.97 5.16
CA ALA A 99 3.59 -15.97 5.94
C ALA A 99 2.75 -14.70 6.18
N THR A 100 2.04 -14.22 5.17
CA THR A 100 1.12 -13.08 5.29
C THR A 100 0.06 -13.33 6.37
N TRP A 101 -0.56 -14.52 6.35
CA TRP A 101 -1.57 -14.87 7.33
C TRP A 101 -0.98 -15.02 8.75
N ILE A 102 0.11 -15.78 8.92
CA ILE A 102 0.74 -15.99 10.23
C ILE A 102 1.22 -14.68 10.83
N PHE A 103 1.90 -13.83 10.06
CA PHE A 103 2.48 -12.59 10.58
C PHE A 103 1.40 -11.59 10.99
N ALA A 104 0.28 -11.55 10.27
CA ALA A 104 -0.89 -10.78 10.67
C ALA A 104 -1.45 -11.26 12.03
N GLN A 105 -1.54 -12.57 12.27
CA GLN A 105 -1.96 -13.12 13.59
C GLN A 105 -1.00 -12.73 14.71
N LEU A 106 0.27 -12.53 14.39
CA LEU A 106 1.30 -12.08 15.34
C LEU A 106 1.39 -10.56 15.48
N ALA A 107 0.51 -9.79 14.83
CA ALA A 107 0.56 -8.32 14.76
C ALA A 107 1.90 -7.79 14.21
N ILE A 108 2.50 -8.52 13.28
CA ILE A 108 3.71 -8.12 12.55
C ILE A 108 3.26 -7.68 11.15
N ALA A 109 3.35 -6.39 10.89
CA ALA A 109 3.07 -5.84 9.56
C ALA A 109 4.32 -5.97 8.69
N CYS A 110 4.15 -6.49 7.48
CA CYS A 110 5.23 -6.73 6.53
C CYS A 110 4.86 -6.21 5.14
N ASP A 111 5.83 -5.58 4.46
CA ASP A 111 5.81 -5.37 3.02
C ASP A 111 6.54 -6.51 2.33
N PHE A 112 5.79 -7.40 1.67
CA PHE A 112 6.35 -8.53 0.92
C PHE A 112 6.81 -8.17 -0.50
N GLY A 113 6.63 -6.91 -0.96
CA GLY A 113 7.01 -6.44 -2.29
C GLY A 113 6.06 -6.88 -3.40
N ASP A 114 6.55 -6.99 -4.64
CA ASP A 114 5.80 -7.57 -5.76
C ASP A 114 6.11 -9.06 -5.96
N ASP A 115 5.30 -9.71 -6.80
CA ASP A 115 5.50 -11.05 -7.36
C ASP A 115 5.11 -11.07 -8.84
N ASP A 116 5.30 -9.92 -9.50
CA ASP A 116 4.94 -9.67 -10.90
C ASP A 116 5.83 -10.50 -11.83
N GLU A 117 5.25 -11.09 -12.87
CA GLU A 117 5.95 -12.04 -13.76
C GLU A 117 7.23 -11.47 -14.37
N GLU A 118 7.23 -10.19 -14.72
CA GLU A 118 8.37 -9.47 -15.30
C GLU A 118 9.57 -9.37 -14.35
N ASN A 119 9.35 -9.53 -13.03
CA ASN A 119 10.35 -9.32 -11.99
C ASN A 119 10.72 -10.60 -11.22
N LEU A 120 10.19 -11.77 -11.59
CA LEU A 120 10.44 -13.02 -10.89
C LEU A 120 11.88 -13.53 -11.04
N ASN A 121 12.54 -13.21 -12.16
CA ASN A 121 13.92 -13.60 -12.39
C ASN A 121 14.86 -12.56 -11.76
N PRO A 122 15.87 -12.98 -10.97
CA PRO A 122 16.82 -12.05 -10.41
C PRO A 122 17.71 -11.43 -11.51
N LEU A 123 18.01 -10.14 -11.36
CA LEU A 123 18.86 -9.41 -12.29
C LEU A 123 20.35 -9.62 -11.95
N ASP A 124 21.10 -10.18 -12.89
CA ASP A 124 22.55 -10.31 -12.84
C ASP A 124 23.24 -9.04 -13.37
N ASN A 125 23.03 -7.91 -12.67
CA ASN A 125 23.53 -6.60 -13.08
C ASN A 125 24.19 -5.81 -11.94
N VAL A 126 24.71 -6.52 -10.92
CA VAL A 126 25.49 -5.92 -9.84
C VAL A 126 26.79 -5.33 -10.42
N PRO A 127 27.06 -4.01 -10.29
CA PRO A 127 28.28 -3.40 -10.81
C PRO A 127 29.56 -4.03 -10.23
N LEU A 128 30.59 -4.22 -11.08
CA LEU A 128 31.86 -4.88 -10.70
C LEU A 128 32.53 -4.27 -9.46
N HIS A 129 32.59 -2.94 -9.37
CA HIS A 129 33.19 -2.26 -8.22
C HIS A 129 32.49 -2.60 -6.89
N ILE A 130 31.19 -2.90 -6.93
CA ILE A 130 30.43 -3.33 -5.75
C ILE A 130 30.71 -4.80 -5.45
N ARG A 131 30.74 -5.67 -6.47
CA ARG A 131 31.05 -7.09 -6.27
C ARG A 131 32.35 -7.24 -5.48
N TYR A 132 33.40 -6.55 -5.90
CA TYR A 132 34.68 -6.58 -5.20
C TYR A 132 34.61 -5.97 -3.80
N SER A 133 33.85 -4.89 -3.59
CA SER A 133 33.74 -4.26 -2.26
C SER A 133 33.03 -5.14 -1.23
N VAL A 134 32.24 -6.12 -1.67
CA VAL A 134 31.57 -7.11 -0.81
C VAL A 134 32.16 -8.52 -0.90
N GLY A 135 33.35 -8.67 -1.51
CA GLY A 135 34.06 -9.94 -1.57
C GLY A 135 33.45 -10.99 -2.50
N ILE A 136 32.69 -10.55 -3.52
CA ILE A 136 32.16 -11.40 -4.59
C ILE A 136 33.19 -11.43 -5.73
N SER A 137 33.59 -12.64 -6.12
CA SER A 137 34.49 -12.88 -7.25
C SER A 137 33.77 -12.81 -8.60
N ASP A 138 34.51 -12.71 -9.71
CA ASP A 138 33.94 -12.73 -11.07
C ASP A 138 33.21 -14.03 -11.38
N ASP A 139 33.58 -15.10 -10.67
CA ASP A 139 32.98 -16.42 -10.77
C ASP A 139 31.71 -16.56 -9.91
N ASP A 140 31.47 -15.71 -8.92
CA ASP A 140 30.27 -15.80 -8.11
C ASP A 140 29.03 -15.32 -8.88
N ARG A 141 27.92 -16.05 -8.71
CA ARG A 141 26.63 -15.65 -9.27
C ARG A 141 26.02 -14.60 -8.35
N ALA A 142 26.04 -13.34 -8.78
CA ALA A 142 25.65 -12.20 -7.95
C ALA A 142 24.46 -11.45 -8.53
N TYR A 143 23.36 -11.46 -7.79
CA TYR A 143 22.13 -10.80 -8.17
C TYR A 143 21.90 -9.52 -7.40
N ARG A 144 21.27 -8.54 -8.04
CA ARG A 144 20.74 -7.40 -7.32
C ARG A 144 19.55 -7.85 -6.46
N ASP A 145 19.62 -7.55 -5.16
CA ASP A 145 18.52 -7.84 -4.26
C ASP A 145 17.39 -6.80 -4.38
N ARG A 146 16.15 -7.24 -4.14
CA ARG A 146 14.93 -6.43 -4.10
C ARG A 146 13.95 -7.02 -3.09
N VAL A 147 13.06 -6.17 -2.57
CA VAL A 147 11.85 -6.64 -1.86
C VAL A 147 10.93 -7.28 -2.90
N GLY A 148 10.34 -8.44 -2.58
CA GLY A 148 9.53 -9.23 -3.53
C GLY A 148 10.02 -10.65 -3.74
N LEU A 149 9.28 -11.38 -4.57
CA LEU A 149 9.52 -12.78 -4.89
C LEU A 149 10.49 -12.93 -6.06
N LEU A 150 11.53 -13.74 -5.86
CA LEU A 150 12.49 -14.16 -6.87
C LEU A 150 12.53 -15.68 -6.96
N VAL A 151 12.72 -16.21 -8.17
CA VAL A 151 12.91 -17.64 -8.45
C VAL A 151 14.17 -17.83 -9.29
N PHE A 152 15.01 -18.80 -8.94
CA PHE A 152 16.32 -18.96 -9.57
C PHE A 152 16.85 -20.41 -9.47
N PRO A 153 17.77 -20.81 -10.36
CA PRO A 153 18.47 -22.09 -10.22
C PRO A 153 19.43 -22.07 -9.03
N VAL A 154 19.46 -23.16 -8.25
CA VAL A 154 20.37 -23.32 -7.10
C VAL A 154 21.80 -23.63 -7.55
N HIS A 155 21.94 -24.38 -8.63
CA HIS A 155 23.22 -24.82 -9.21
C HIS A 155 23.58 -24.03 -10.47
N PRO A 156 24.86 -23.97 -10.89
CA PRO A 156 26.04 -24.69 -10.37
C PRO A 156 26.82 -23.98 -9.25
N ARG A 157 26.44 -22.76 -8.86
CA ARG A 157 27.10 -21.96 -7.82
C ARG A 157 26.06 -21.33 -6.91
N GLU A 158 26.36 -21.21 -5.63
CA GLU A 158 25.47 -20.59 -4.65
C GLU A 158 25.12 -19.14 -5.06
N PRO A 159 23.83 -18.78 -5.11
CA PRO A 159 23.42 -17.44 -5.50
C PRO A 159 23.69 -16.44 -4.38
N ARG A 160 24.34 -15.33 -4.73
CA ARG A 160 24.66 -14.21 -3.85
C ARG A 160 23.71 -13.06 -4.14
N PHE A 161 22.88 -12.66 -3.17
CA PHE A 161 22.02 -11.49 -3.33
C PHE A 161 22.68 -10.27 -2.72
N VAL A 162 22.95 -9.27 -3.55
CA VAL A 162 23.58 -8.01 -3.16
C VAL A 162 22.50 -6.99 -2.90
N TYR A 163 22.26 -6.74 -1.62
CA TYR A 163 21.38 -5.67 -1.18
C TYR A 163 22.13 -4.35 -1.16
N PHE A 164 21.57 -3.38 -1.87
CA PHE A 164 21.99 -2.00 -1.81
C PHE A 164 21.07 -1.25 -0.87
N ALA A 165 21.56 -0.92 0.32
CA ALA A 165 20.91 0.09 1.13
C ALA A 165 21.22 1.46 0.50
N TYR A 166 20.49 1.82 -0.55
CA TYR A 166 20.37 3.21 -0.96
C TYR A 166 19.16 3.76 -0.22
N GLU A 167 19.37 4.42 0.93
CA GLU A 167 18.37 5.36 1.40
C GLU A 167 18.45 6.58 0.46
N ALA A 168 17.72 6.51 -0.65
CA ALA A 168 17.39 7.72 -1.39
C ALA A 168 16.40 8.50 -0.53
N VAL A 169 16.91 9.22 0.48
CA VAL A 169 16.09 10.17 1.22
C VAL A 169 15.81 11.31 0.25
N GLY A 170 14.56 11.36 -0.24
CA GLY A 170 14.04 12.53 -0.91
C GLY A 170 14.06 13.69 0.09
N LEU A 171 15.13 14.49 0.06
CA LEU A 171 15.21 15.69 0.89
C LEU A 171 14.26 16.73 0.29
N SER A 172 13.08 16.85 0.89
CA SER A 172 12.22 18.00 0.67
C SER A 172 12.98 19.25 1.08
N GLY A 173 13.34 20.10 0.11
CA GLY A 173 14.07 21.32 0.39
C GLY A 173 13.26 22.22 1.33
N LEU A 174 13.86 22.63 2.44
CA LEU A 174 13.23 23.54 3.40
C LEU A 174 13.11 24.99 2.90
N GLY A 175 13.53 25.26 1.65
CA GLY A 175 13.61 26.61 1.10
C GLY A 175 12.28 27.36 1.07
N ASP A 176 11.15 26.65 0.92
CA ASP A 176 9.80 27.24 0.97
C ASP A 176 9.10 27.03 2.32
N LEU A 177 9.75 26.36 3.27
CA LEU A 177 9.17 26.07 4.59
C LEU A 177 8.72 27.34 5.34
N PRO A 178 9.47 28.46 5.35
CA PRO A 178 9.01 29.69 5.99
C PRO A 178 7.68 30.19 5.41
N ASN A 179 7.51 30.16 4.08
CA ASN A 179 6.28 30.58 3.43
C ASN A 179 5.12 29.62 3.74
N LEU A 180 5.38 28.30 3.75
CA LEU A 180 4.39 27.30 4.13
C LEU A 180 3.95 27.45 5.59
N ILE A 181 4.87 27.75 6.51
CA ILE A 181 4.56 28.04 7.92
C ILE A 181 3.72 29.31 8.02
N THR A 182 4.12 30.40 7.37
CA THR A 182 3.35 31.64 7.38
C THR A 182 1.94 31.43 6.81
N LYS A 183 1.82 30.73 5.68
CA LYS A 183 0.53 30.35 5.09
C LYS A 183 -0.31 29.52 6.07
N ALA A 184 0.28 28.50 6.70
CA ALA A 184 -0.40 27.65 7.66
C ALA A 184 -0.85 28.41 8.92
N GLN A 185 -0.04 29.34 9.43
CA GLN A 185 -0.41 30.20 10.57
C GLN A 185 -1.61 31.09 10.26
N HIS A 186 -1.70 31.60 9.02
CA HIS A 186 -2.86 32.36 8.57
C HIS A 186 -4.10 31.50 8.34
N GLN A 187 -3.93 30.28 7.82
CA GLN A 187 -5.04 29.41 7.42
C GLN A 187 -5.55 28.49 8.55
N HIS A 188 -4.73 28.21 9.55
CA HIS A 188 -5.01 27.27 10.63
C HIS A 188 -4.77 27.91 12.00
N SER A 189 -5.28 29.13 12.18
CA SER A 189 -5.16 29.88 13.44
C SER A 189 -6.01 29.30 14.58
N THR A 190 -6.93 28.38 14.28
CA THR A 190 -7.79 27.70 15.27
C THR A 190 -7.58 26.20 15.22
N PRO A 191 -7.73 25.48 16.36
CA PRO A 191 -7.70 24.02 16.38
C PRO A 191 -8.67 23.42 15.36
N TRP A 192 -8.24 22.39 14.66
CA TRP A 192 -9.09 21.69 13.68
C TRP A 192 -10.21 20.92 14.37
N PRO A 193 -11.41 20.87 13.76
CA PRO A 193 -12.44 19.93 14.20
C PRO A 193 -11.98 18.49 13.99
N GLU A 194 -12.59 17.54 14.71
CA GLU A 194 -12.17 16.14 14.71
C GLU A 194 -12.15 15.51 13.31
N GLN A 195 -13.09 15.88 12.46
CA GLN A 195 -13.19 15.40 11.07
C GLN A 195 -11.97 15.82 10.23
N LEU A 196 -11.55 17.08 10.35
CA LEU A 196 -10.40 17.61 9.61
C LEU A 196 -9.09 17.05 10.15
N ARG A 197 -8.97 16.85 11.47
CA ARG A 197 -7.83 16.16 12.07
C ARG A 197 -7.71 14.72 11.53
N LEU A 198 -8.80 13.96 11.57
CA LEU A 198 -8.83 12.58 11.04
C LEU A 198 -8.48 12.56 9.54
N ALA A 199 -8.96 13.53 8.75
CA ALA A 199 -8.63 13.63 7.34
C ALA A 199 -7.11 13.81 7.13
N TRP A 200 -6.46 14.69 7.88
CA TRP A 200 -5.01 14.87 7.81
C TRP A 200 -4.24 13.64 8.30
N ASP A 201 -4.69 12.99 9.37
CA ASP A 201 -4.10 11.73 9.87
C ASP A 201 -4.15 10.64 8.79
N LEU A 202 -5.25 10.54 8.03
CA LEU A 202 -5.39 9.60 6.91
C LEU A 202 -4.47 9.94 5.73
N VAL A 203 -4.25 11.24 5.43
CA VAL A 203 -3.27 11.67 4.42
C VAL A 203 -1.86 11.23 4.84
N HIS A 204 -1.48 11.45 6.10
CA HIS A 204 -0.18 11.03 6.63
C HIS A 204 -0.02 9.51 6.67
N ALA A 205 -1.06 8.78 7.10
CA ALA A 205 -1.08 7.32 7.05
C ALA A 205 -0.89 6.80 5.63
N GLY A 206 -1.61 7.38 4.66
CA GLY A 206 -1.45 7.05 3.24
C GLY A 206 -0.03 7.32 2.73
N LEU A 207 0.57 8.47 3.07
CA LEU A 207 1.95 8.81 2.69
C LEU A 207 2.98 7.81 3.22
N GLY A 208 2.77 7.33 4.45
CA GLY A 208 3.65 6.36 5.10
C GLY A 208 3.46 4.90 4.65
N ASP A 209 2.35 4.58 3.99
CA ASP A 209 2.07 3.21 3.55
C ASP A 209 2.87 2.86 2.28
N PRO A 210 3.65 1.77 2.25
CA PRO A 210 4.35 1.34 1.04
C PRO A 210 3.42 0.73 0.00
N ASN A 211 2.25 0.22 0.39
CA ASN A 211 1.30 -0.40 -0.51
C ASN A 211 0.51 0.68 -1.30
N PRO A 212 0.58 0.71 -2.64
CA PRO A 212 -0.04 1.76 -3.43
C PRO A 212 -1.57 1.72 -3.39
N GLU A 213 -2.19 0.55 -3.24
CA GLU A 213 -3.64 0.42 -3.10
C GLU A 213 -4.13 1.03 -1.78
N ALA A 214 -3.52 0.67 -0.66
CA ALA A 214 -3.84 1.18 0.68
C ALA A 214 -3.60 2.69 0.74
N LYS A 215 -2.45 3.16 0.24
CA LYS A 215 -2.11 4.58 0.08
C LYS A 215 -3.20 5.35 -0.67
N TYR A 216 -3.69 4.81 -1.79
CA TYR A 216 -4.76 5.42 -2.58
C TYR A 216 -6.09 5.44 -1.80
N ILE A 217 -6.47 4.32 -1.19
CA ILE A 217 -7.71 4.18 -0.41
C ILE A 217 -7.71 5.17 0.76
N LEU A 218 -6.64 5.23 1.55
CA LEU A 218 -6.52 6.12 2.71
C LEU A 218 -6.60 7.59 2.28
N THR A 219 -5.94 7.95 1.19
CA THR A 219 -5.92 9.33 0.67
C THR A 219 -7.30 9.78 0.20
N VAL A 220 -8.07 8.94 -0.51
CA VAL A 220 -9.46 9.27 -0.86
C VAL A 220 -10.37 9.28 0.38
N THR A 221 -10.14 8.36 1.32
CA THR A 221 -10.91 8.26 2.58
C THR A 221 -10.73 9.52 3.45
N ALA A 222 -9.61 10.24 3.33
CA ALA A 222 -9.45 11.54 3.97
C ALA A 222 -10.55 12.55 3.59
N VAL A 223 -11.04 12.53 2.33
CA VAL A 223 -12.18 13.35 1.91
C VAL A 223 -13.48 12.87 2.55
N GLU A 224 -13.65 11.54 2.68
CA GLU A 224 -14.83 10.94 3.32
C GLU A 224 -14.92 11.30 4.80
N ALA A 225 -13.79 11.44 5.49
CA ALA A 225 -13.72 11.82 6.90
C ALA A 225 -14.34 13.22 7.18
N LEU A 226 -14.41 14.09 6.17
CA LEU A 226 -15.07 15.40 6.27
C LEU A 226 -16.61 15.29 6.22
N ILE A 227 -17.15 14.17 5.76
CA ILE A 227 -18.58 14.00 5.49
C ILE A 227 -19.26 13.45 6.75
N PRO A 228 -20.19 14.21 7.36
CA PRO A 228 -20.87 13.76 8.56
C PRO A 228 -21.79 12.57 8.26
N TYR A 229 -21.71 11.54 9.10
CA TYR A 229 -22.64 10.42 9.07
C TYR A 229 -23.98 10.86 9.68
N ARG A 230 -24.91 11.34 8.84
CA ARG A 230 -26.27 11.73 9.25
C ARG A 230 -27.29 11.35 8.17
N GLU A 231 -28.54 11.26 8.59
CA GLU A 231 -29.66 11.04 7.66
C GLU A 231 -29.79 12.23 6.69
N GLU A 232 -30.07 11.91 5.43
CA GLU A 232 -29.97 12.84 4.31
C GLU A 232 -31.10 13.87 4.33
N HIS A 233 -32.35 13.42 4.56
CA HIS A 233 -33.55 14.26 4.59
C HIS A 233 -34.68 13.59 5.40
N ALA A 234 -35.29 14.30 6.35
CA ALA A 234 -36.36 13.75 7.20
C ALA A 234 -37.55 13.17 6.40
N HIS A 235 -37.91 13.79 5.28
CA HIS A 235 -38.99 13.29 4.41
C HIS A 235 -38.61 12.01 3.65
N LEU A 236 -37.36 11.91 3.17
CA LEU A 236 -36.86 10.69 2.53
C LEU A 236 -36.73 9.56 3.55
N SER A 237 -36.19 9.84 4.75
CA SER A 237 -36.14 8.89 5.85
C SER A 237 -37.54 8.36 6.20
N GLY A 238 -38.54 9.25 6.31
CA GLY A 238 -39.93 8.87 6.57
C GLY A 238 -40.54 8.01 5.45
N LEU A 239 -40.25 8.33 4.18
CA LEU A 239 -40.70 7.52 3.04
C LEU A 239 -40.06 6.11 3.08
N LEU A 240 -38.73 6.04 3.29
CA LEU A 240 -38.00 4.78 3.35
C LEU A 240 -38.45 3.93 4.56
N ASP A 241 -38.80 4.55 5.69
CA ASP A 241 -39.40 3.84 6.83
C ASP A 241 -40.79 3.30 6.52
N ALA A 242 -41.61 4.05 5.80
CA ALA A 242 -42.94 3.59 5.40
C ALA A 242 -42.90 2.39 4.44
N LEU A 243 -41.79 2.17 3.73
CA LEU A 243 -41.60 1.02 2.85
C LEU A 243 -41.19 -0.26 3.59
N LYS A 244 -40.65 -0.18 4.82
CA LYS A 244 -40.20 -1.36 5.58
C LYS A 244 -41.33 -2.32 5.94
N PRO A 245 -42.49 -1.86 6.49
CA PRO A 245 -43.61 -2.76 6.77
C PRO A 245 -44.20 -3.40 5.52
N ILE A 246 -44.09 -2.74 4.37
CA ILE A 246 -44.53 -3.31 3.08
C ILE A 246 -43.65 -4.51 2.74
N ALA A 247 -42.32 -4.41 2.90
CA ALA A 247 -41.41 -5.53 2.70
C ALA A 247 -41.73 -6.72 3.62
N ASP A 248 -42.03 -6.47 4.90
CA ASP A 248 -42.43 -7.52 5.85
C ASP A 248 -43.72 -8.25 5.42
N GLY A 249 -44.67 -7.52 4.82
CA GLY A 249 -45.95 -8.04 4.36
C GLY A 249 -45.91 -8.88 3.08
N LEU A 250 -44.78 -8.93 2.36
CA LEU A 250 -44.66 -9.69 1.11
C LEU A 250 -44.38 -11.18 1.39
N ALA A 251 -45.45 -11.95 1.56
CA ALA A 251 -45.39 -13.39 1.88
C ALA A 251 -44.67 -14.26 0.83
N GLN A 252 -44.49 -13.76 -0.40
CA GLN A 252 -43.81 -14.50 -1.47
C GLN A 252 -42.27 -14.55 -1.35
N PHE A 253 -41.66 -13.76 -0.46
CA PHE A 253 -40.22 -13.72 -0.25
C PHE A 253 -39.86 -14.32 1.12
N ASP A 254 -38.68 -14.93 1.20
CA ASP A 254 -38.12 -15.43 2.46
C ASP A 254 -37.66 -14.28 3.38
N GLU A 255 -37.41 -14.61 4.65
CA GLU A 255 -37.02 -13.62 5.66
C GLU A 255 -35.65 -12.99 5.41
N ASP A 256 -34.69 -13.73 4.80
CA ASP A 256 -33.37 -13.19 4.48
C ASP A 256 -33.48 -12.09 3.40
N THR A 257 -34.28 -12.32 2.37
CA THR A 257 -34.57 -11.34 1.32
C THR A 257 -35.25 -10.09 1.91
N LYS A 258 -36.22 -10.26 2.83
CA LYS A 258 -36.90 -9.14 3.49
C LYS A 258 -35.95 -8.35 4.38
N GLU A 259 -35.09 -9.03 5.14
CA GLU A 259 -34.03 -8.39 5.93
C GLU A 259 -33.10 -7.56 5.06
N GLU A 260 -32.66 -8.10 3.92
CA GLU A 260 -31.76 -7.40 3.01
C GLU A 260 -32.41 -6.14 2.43
N VAL A 261 -33.68 -6.22 2.03
CA VAL A 261 -34.45 -5.04 1.59
C VAL A 261 -34.56 -4.00 2.71
N LYS A 262 -34.84 -4.41 3.95
CA LYS A 262 -34.90 -3.48 5.10
C LYS A 262 -33.54 -2.83 5.37
N LYS A 263 -32.44 -3.57 5.25
CA LYS A 263 -31.07 -3.03 5.35
C LYS A 263 -30.77 -2.03 4.24
N LEU A 264 -31.14 -2.34 2.99
CA LEU A 264 -31.02 -1.41 1.86
C LEU A 264 -31.81 -0.13 2.10
N LEU A 265 -33.06 -0.22 2.55
CA LEU A 265 -33.90 0.94 2.85
C LEU A 265 -33.29 1.79 3.98
N GLN A 266 -32.73 1.16 5.01
CA GLN A 266 -32.06 1.87 6.11
C GLN A 266 -30.77 2.56 5.63
N ASN A 267 -29.93 1.87 4.85
CA ASN A 267 -28.67 2.42 4.35
C ASN A 267 -28.89 3.60 3.39
N ASN A 268 -29.96 3.56 2.58
CA ASN A 268 -30.33 4.65 1.66
C ASN A 268 -30.84 5.92 2.34
N LYS A 269 -31.03 5.91 3.67
CA LYS A 269 -31.31 7.14 4.43
C LYS A 269 -30.06 7.98 4.67
N MET A 270 -28.89 7.38 4.58
CA MET A 270 -27.65 8.02 4.99
C MET A 270 -27.11 8.92 3.87
N ASN A 271 -26.41 9.98 4.26
CA ASN A 271 -25.70 10.86 3.34
C ASN A 271 -24.85 10.09 2.31
N SER A 272 -25.06 10.35 1.02
CA SER A 272 -24.20 9.81 -0.02
C SER A 272 -22.81 10.45 0.03
N VAL A 273 -21.80 9.67 0.44
CA VAL A 273 -20.37 10.07 0.43
C VAL A 273 -19.98 10.66 -0.92
N ARG A 274 -20.37 10.00 -2.01
CA ARG A 274 -20.12 10.47 -3.38
C ARG A 274 -20.73 11.84 -3.65
N ARG A 275 -21.99 12.08 -3.24
CA ARG A 275 -22.68 13.36 -3.45
C ARG A 275 -21.96 14.50 -2.73
N TYR A 276 -21.62 14.31 -1.46
CA TYR A 276 -20.95 15.35 -0.67
C TYR A 276 -19.50 15.57 -1.11
N GLY A 277 -18.78 14.51 -1.48
CA GLY A 277 -17.46 14.63 -2.08
C GLY A 277 -17.48 15.42 -3.39
N LEU A 278 -18.50 15.23 -4.25
CA LEU A 278 -18.71 16.06 -5.44
C LEU A 278 -18.99 17.54 -5.09
N GLN A 279 -19.68 17.83 -4.00
CA GLN A 279 -19.91 19.21 -3.54
C GLN A 279 -18.64 19.87 -3.00
N LEU A 280 -17.78 19.11 -2.31
CA LEU A 280 -16.48 19.58 -1.86
C LEU A 280 -15.58 19.87 -3.07
N ALA A 281 -15.51 18.94 -4.02
CA ALA A 281 -14.71 19.09 -5.22
C ALA A 281 -15.12 20.31 -6.07
N ASP A 282 -16.42 20.64 -6.12
CA ASP A 282 -16.96 21.78 -6.89
C ASP A 282 -16.43 23.15 -6.46
N ARG A 283 -15.83 23.24 -5.27
CA ARG A 283 -15.26 24.48 -4.73
C ARG A 283 -13.91 24.80 -5.31
N LEU A 284 -13.22 23.77 -5.80
CA LEU A 284 -11.85 23.90 -6.25
C LEU A 284 -11.84 24.57 -7.62
N PRO A 285 -10.91 25.51 -7.86
CA PRO A 285 -10.66 26.05 -9.18
C PRO A 285 -9.76 25.11 -10.01
N GLY A 286 -9.65 25.38 -11.31
CA GLY A 286 -8.66 24.74 -12.17
C GLY A 286 -9.02 23.31 -12.60
N THR A 287 -8.00 22.50 -12.83
CA THR A 287 -8.11 21.12 -13.32
C THR A 287 -7.15 20.19 -12.58
N TYR A 288 -7.48 18.90 -12.61
CA TYR A 288 -6.68 17.81 -12.05
C TYR A 288 -6.61 16.70 -13.10
N ASP A 289 -5.40 16.35 -13.56
CA ASP A 289 -5.16 15.51 -14.75
C ASP A 289 -6.03 15.93 -15.97
N GLY A 290 -6.17 17.23 -16.20
CA GLY A 290 -6.99 17.79 -17.28
C GLY A 290 -8.51 17.66 -17.09
N LEU A 291 -8.98 17.13 -15.97
CA LEU A 291 -10.39 17.02 -15.62
C LEU A 291 -10.84 18.17 -14.72
N ALA A 292 -12.11 18.56 -14.85
CA ALA A 292 -12.76 19.44 -13.88
C ALA A 292 -12.82 18.75 -12.50
N PRO A 293 -12.72 19.48 -11.38
CA PRO A 293 -12.59 18.89 -10.04
C PRO A 293 -13.68 17.86 -9.68
N LYS A 294 -14.94 18.13 -10.00
CA LYS A 294 -16.04 17.15 -9.84
C LYS A 294 -15.80 15.85 -10.60
N LYS A 295 -15.39 15.94 -11.86
CA LYS A 295 -15.11 14.76 -12.69
C LYS A 295 -13.89 14.00 -12.18
N TYR A 296 -12.88 14.72 -11.71
CA TYR A 296 -11.70 14.12 -11.11
C TYR A 296 -12.05 13.36 -9.83
N PHE A 297 -12.79 13.99 -8.91
CA PHE A 297 -13.28 13.33 -7.70
C PHE A 297 -14.06 12.06 -8.02
N ASP A 298 -14.99 12.13 -8.98
CA ASP A 298 -15.81 10.99 -9.34
C ASP A 298 -14.97 9.80 -9.83
N LYS A 299 -13.96 10.07 -10.65
CA LYS A 299 -12.99 9.08 -11.13
C LYS A 299 -12.16 8.50 -9.98
N ALA A 300 -11.63 9.35 -9.09
CA ALA A 300 -10.81 8.93 -7.96
C ALA A 300 -11.62 8.09 -6.94
N TYR A 301 -12.84 8.52 -6.64
CA TYR A 301 -13.77 7.81 -5.77
C TYR A 301 -14.18 6.45 -6.37
N GLY A 302 -14.46 6.40 -7.66
CA GLY A 302 -14.72 5.14 -8.37
C GLY A 302 -13.54 4.17 -8.28
N THR A 303 -12.32 4.68 -8.47
CA THR A 303 -11.08 3.91 -8.31
C THR A 303 -10.95 3.35 -6.89
N ARG A 304 -11.14 4.17 -5.86
CA ARG A 304 -11.13 3.71 -4.46
C ARG A 304 -12.20 2.65 -4.20
N SER A 305 -13.42 2.85 -4.71
CA SER A 305 -14.51 1.89 -4.58
C SER A 305 -14.16 0.54 -5.22
N ASP A 306 -13.58 0.56 -6.43
CA ASP A 306 -13.09 -0.65 -7.08
C ASP A 306 -12.01 -1.37 -6.26
N LEU A 307 -11.04 -0.64 -5.70
CA LEU A 307 -10.00 -1.19 -4.85
C LEU A 307 -10.59 -1.81 -3.58
N ALA A 308 -11.50 -1.10 -2.90
CA ALA A 308 -12.12 -1.54 -1.66
C ALA A 308 -13.03 -2.75 -1.82
N HIS A 309 -13.65 -2.92 -3.00
CA HIS A 309 -14.50 -4.07 -3.33
C HIS A 309 -13.74 -5.23 -4.01
N GLY A 310 -12.41 -5.12 -4.16
CA GLY A 310 -11.60 -6.21 -4.71
C GLY A 310 -11.71 -6.38 -6.23
N ASN A 311 -12.12 -5.35 -6.98
CA ASN A 311 -12.24 -5.35 -8.45
C ASN A 311 -10.86 -5.24 -9.15
N LEU A 312 -9.83 -5.90 -8.61
CA LEU A 312 -8.42 -5.53 -8.77
C LEU A 312 -7.74 -6.04 -10.06
N ARG A 313 -8.30 -7.05 -10.76
CA ARG A 313 -7.50 -7.84 -11.72
C ARG A 313 -7.82 -7.67 -13.21
N ASN A 314 -8.86 -6.92 -13.57
CA ASN A 314 -9.26 -6.73 -14.98
C ASN A 314 -9.20 -5.27 -15.47
N LYS A 315 -8.62 -4.37 -14.68
CA LYS A 315 -8.61 -2.93 -14.95
C LYS A 315 -7.18 -2.40 -14.99
N ALA A 316 -6.70 -2.03 -16.17
CA ALA A 316 -5.31 -1.57 -16.39
C ALA A 316 -4.92 -0.36 -15.51
N ASN A 317 -5.88 0.48 -15.13
CA ASN A 317 -5.68 1.65 -14.26
C ASN A 317 -5.56 1.32 -12.76
N LEU A 318 -5.73 0.05 -12.36
CA LEU A 318 -5.61 -0.42 -10.98
C LEU A 318 -4.32 -1.20 -10.72
N THR A 319 -3.41 -1.27 -11.70
CA THR A 319 -2.08 -1.85 -11.49
C THR A 319 -1.26 -0.99 -10.51
N LYS A 320 -0.33 -1.61 -9.78
CA LYS A 320 0.55 -0.91 -8.83
C LYS A 320 1.26 0.29 -9.47
N SER A 321 1.81 0.12 -10.67
CA SER A 321 2.48 1.18 -11.41
C SER A 321 1.53 2.33 -11.77
N ALA A 322 0.32 2.02 -12.26
CA ALA A 322 -0.67 3.03 -12.56
C ALA A 322 -1.11 3.81 -11.32
N LEU A 323 -1.25 3.15 -10.17
CA LEU A 323 -1.61 3.81 -8.91
C LEU A 323 -0.50 4.74 -8.42
N ILE A 324 0.77 4.31 -8.53
CA ILE A 324 1.93 5.16 -8.21
C ILE A 324 1.93 6.43 -9.06
N HIS A 325 1.72 6.30 -10.38
CA HIS A 325 1.70 7.45 -11.28
C HIS A 325 0.54 8.43 -11.01
N GLN A 326 -0.62 7.92 -10.59
CA GLN A 326 -1.79 8.75 -10.28
C GLN A 326 -1.67 9.44 -8.90
N TYR A 327 -0.79 8.97 -8.03
CA TYR A 327 -0.79 9.36 -6.62
C TYR A 327 -0.45 10.83 -6.37
N ASP A 328 0.51 11.39 -7.11
CA ASP A 328 0.94 12.77 -6.88
C ASP A 328 -0.20 13.77 -7.14
N GLU A 329 -0.95 13.56 -8.22
CA GLU A 329 -2.09 14.41 -8.54
C GLU A 329 -3.26 14.18 -7.59
N LEU A 330 -3.50 12.93 -7.18
CA LEU A 330 -4.51 12.61 -6.16
C LEU A 330 -4.18 13.31 -4.83
N ARG A 331 -2.92 13.27 -4.39
CA ARG A 331 -2.47 13.93 -3.18
C ARG A 331 -2.70 15.43 -3.27
N ARG A 332 -2.32 16.07 -4.39
CA ARG A 332 -2.57 17.49 -4.63
C ARG A 332 -4.06 17.82 -4.51
N PHE A 333 -4.89 17.05 -5.20
CA PHE A 333 -6.34 17.21 -5.16
C PHE A 333 -6.94 17.10 -3.76
N VAL A 334 -6.52 16.10 -2.97
CA VAL A 334 -7.03 15.91 -1.62
C VAL A 334 -6.58 17.04 -0.68
N ILE A 335 -5.30 17.45 -0.75
CA ILE A 335 -4.80 18.59 0.04
C ILE A 335 -5.61 19.86 -0.28
N ASP A 336 -5.89 20.13 -1.56
CA ASP A 336 -6.69 21.29 -1.96
C ASP A 336 -8.13 21.22 -1.39
N ILE A 337 -8.75 20.03 -1.32
CA ILE A 337 -10.04 19.85 -0.63
C ILE A 337 -9.92 20.18 0.86
N LEU A 338 -8.89 19.66 1.55
CA LEU A 338 -8.72 19.86 3.00
C LEU A 338 -8.47 21.35 3.32
N ASP A 339 -7.64 22.03 2.52
CA ASP A 339 -7.40 23.47 2.62
C ASP A 339 -8.70 24.25 2.40
N SER A 340 -9.48 23.89 1.37
CA SER A 340 -10.79 24.52 1.12
C SER A 340 -11.78 24.29 2.25
N TRP A 341 -11.77 23.12 2.88
CA TRP A 341 -12.61 22.80 4.03
C TRP A 341 -12.21 23.59 5.28
N ALA A 342 -10.90 23.70 5.56
CA ALA A 342 -10.39 24.47 6.69
C ALA A 342 -10.84 25.95 6.61
N ALA A 343 -10.86 26.52 5.40
CA ALA A 343 -11.34 27.87 5.17
C ALA A 343 -12.87 28.01 5.26
N ASN A 344 -13.62 26.96 4.93
CA ASN A 344 -15.09 26.99 4.90
C ASN A 344 -15.70 25.62 5.28
N PRO A 345 -15.84 25.31 6.59
CA PRO A 345 -16.18 23.98 7.11
C PRO A 345 -17.69 23.71 7.08
N ASN A 346 -18.30 23.85 5.91
CA ASN A 346 -19.69 23.49 5.64
C ASN A 346 -19.79 22.88 4.25
N PHE A 347 -20.97 22.41 3.84
CA PHE A 347 -21.25 21.89 2.49
C PHE A 347 -21.92 22.91 1.56
N ALA A 348 -22.20 24.13 2.04
CA ALA A 348 -22.82 25.16 1.22
C ALA A 348 -21.86 25.61 0.11
N SER A 349 -22.39 25.88 -1.09
CA SER A 349 -21.60 26.58 -2.11
C SER A 349 -21.23 27.96 -1.56
N PRO A 350 -19.99 28.45 -1.77
CA PRO A 350 -19.69 29.85 -1.51
C PRO A 350 -20.68 30.72 -2.30
N PRO A 351 -21.16 31.85 -1.73
CA PRO A 351 -22.08 32.72 -2.44
C PRO A 351 -21.45 33.10 -3.79
N LYS A 352 -22.18 32.86 -4.88
CA LYS A 352 -21.74 33.29 -6.21
C LYS A 352 -21.42 34.77 -6.11
N ALA A 353 -20.18 35.15 -6.38
CA ALA A 353 -19.81 36.55 -6.49
C ALA A 353 -20.82 37.20 -7.44
N ALA A 354 -21.53 38.21 -6.95
CA ALA A 354 -22.43 39.00 -7.78
C ALA A 354 -21.60 39.57 -8.92
N GLY A 355 -21.82 39.05 -10.13
CA GLY A 355 -21.15 39.55 -11.32
C GLY A 355 -21.41 41.06 -11.42
N LYS A 356 -20.31 41.82 -11.43
CA LYS A 356 -20.31 43.20 -11.91
C LYS A 356 -20.03 43.19 -13.40
#